data_AF-A0A830C9C4-F1
#
_entry.id   AF-A0A830C9C4-F1
#
_cell.length_a   1.000
_cell.length_b   1.000
_cell.length_c   1.000
_cell.angle_alpha   90.00
_cell.angle_beta   90.00
_cell.angle_gamma   90.00
#
_symmetry.space_group_name_H-M   'P 1'
#
loop_
_entity.id
_entity.type
_entity.pdbx_description
1 polymer ?
#
loop_
_entity_poly.entity_id
_entity_poly.type
_entity_poly.pdbx_seq_one_letter_code
_entity_poly.pdbx_strand_id
1 'polypeptide(L)'
;MGDLPMDKIQISGAALASLLDRSSAATGDIHGYLFGHATVSTLNTLSDHPTTTAAASLLVATITSFLSVPSHLPLPFPPPLPPLIPPTSSAGSPPAGKPLSGPP
;
A
#
# COMPACT_ATOMS: atom_id res chain seq x y z
N MET A 1 11.90 -1.59 4.70
CA MET A 1 11.45 -1.33 3.32
C MET A 1 10.59 -0.09 3.41
N GLY A 2 10.98 1.01 2.76
CA GLY A 2 10.28 2.28 2.89
C GLY A 2 8.90 2.18 2.25
N ASP A 3 7.86 2.52 2.99
CA ASP A 3 6.52 2.64 2.45
C ASP A 3 6.55 3.70 1.34
N LEU A 4 6.32 3.29 0.09
CA LEU A 4 6.11 4.26 -0.99
C LEU A 4 4.72 4.87 -0.74
N PRO A 5 4.63 6.18 -0.43
CA PRO A 5 3.33 6.81 -0.26
C PRO A 5 2.54 6.65 -1.56
N MET A 6 1.24 6.34 -1.47
CA MET A 6 0.39 6.35 -2.66
C MET A 6 0.27 7.78 -3.17
N ASP A 7 0.85 8.04 -4.34
CA ASP A 7 0.89 9.39 -4.91
C ASP A 7 -0.36 9.69 -5.74
N LYS A 8 -1.02 8.66 -6.31
CA LYS A 8 -2.14 8.86 -7.22
C LYS A 8 -3.17 7.74 -7.15
N ILE A 9 -4.44 8.12 -7.12
CA ILE A 9 -5.58 7.23 -7.30
C ILE A 9 -6.30 7.61 -8.60
N GLN A 10 -6.47 6.65 -9.49
CA GLN A 10 -7.22 6.77 -10.73
C GLN A 10 -8.53 6.00 -10.62
N ILE A 11 -9.64 6.66 -10.94
CA ILE A 11 -10.96 6.05 -11.07
C ILE A 11 -11.53 6.46 -12.43
N SER A 12 -12.14 5.52 -13.14
CA SER A 12 -12.79 5.83 -14.42
C SER A 12 -14.05 6.68 -14.19
N GLY A 13 -14.39 7.53 -15.16
CA GLY A 13 -15.59 8.37 -15.07
C GLY A 13 -16.87 7.54 -14.89
N ALA A 14 -16.98 6.40 -15.57
CA ALA A 14 -18.10 5.48 -15.43
C ALA A 14 -18.17 4.86 -14.02
N ALA A 15 -17.03 4.47 -13.44
CA ALA A 15 -17.00 3.93 -12.07
C ALA A 15 -17.37 4.99 -11.04
N LEU A 16 -16.86 6.22 -11.19
CA LEU A 16 -17.19 7.34 -10.31
C LEU A 16 -18.68 7.73 -10.43
N ALA A 17 -19.20 7.87 -11.65
CA ALA A 17 -20.61 8.18 -11.89
C ALA A 17 -21.52 7.11 -11.28
N SER A 18 -21.17 5.83 -11.47
CA SER A 18 -21.90 4.72 -10.86
C SER A 18 -21.84 4.77 -9.33
N LEU A 19 -20.71 5.21 -8.74
CA LEU A 19 -20.56 5.37 -7.29
C LEU A 19 -21.44 6.49 -6.75
N LEU A 20 -21.44 7.63 -7.44
CA LEU A 20 -22.29 8.76 -7.08
C LEU A 20 -23.78 8.43 -7.22
N ASP A 21 -24.17 7.76 -8.30
CA ASP A 21 -25.55 7.36 -8.55
C ASP A 21 -26.10 6.46 -7.43
N ARG A 22 -25.35 5.41 -7.05
CA ARG A 22 -25.74 4.57 -5.91
C ARG A 22 -25.73 5.31 -4.59
N SER A 23 -24.78 6.22 -4.37
CA SER A 23 -24.75 7.03 -3.15
C SER A 23 -25.95 7.98 -3.06
N SER A 24 -26.41 8.51 -4.19
CA SER A 24 -27.57 9.39 -4.25
C SER A 24 -28.88 8.64 -4.12
N ALA A 25 -28.95 7.40 -4.60
CA ALA A 25 -30.13 6.55 -4.48
C ALA A 25 -30.28 5.89 -3.09
N ALA A 26 -29.23 5.93 -2.27
CA ALA A 26 -29.24 5.33 -0.94
C ALA A 26 -30.06 6.17 0.04
N THR A 27 -30.88 5.51 0.86
CA THR A 27 -31.69 6.15 1.92
C THR A 27 -30.85 6.55 3.15
N GLY A 28 -29.55 6.25 3.16
CA GLY A 28 -28.64 6.56 4.26
C GLY A 28 -27.20 6.26 3.88
N ASP A 29 -26.30 6.31 4.85
CA ASP A 29 -24.88 6.11 4.63
C ASP A 29 -24.57 4.75 4.00
N ILE A 30 -23.64 4.77 3.05
CA ILE A 30 -23.10 3.58 2.40
C ILE A 30 -21.60 3.51 2.63
N HIS A 31 -21.09 2.30 2.76
CA HIS A 31 -19.66 2.02 2.85
C HIS A 31 -19.33 0.79 1.99
N GLY A 32 -18.06 0.46 1.83
CA GLY A 32 -17.69 -0.67 1.00
C GLY A 32 -16.23 -0.69 0.59
N TYR A 33 -15.93 -1.47 -0.46
CA TYR A 33 -14.58 -1.75 -0.91
C TYR A 33 -14.35 -1.25 -2.33
N LEU A 34 -13.15 -0.73 -2.58
CA LEU A 34 -12.67 -0.42 -3.92
C LEU A 34 -11.67 -1.48 -4.35
N PHE A 35 -11.88 -2.04 -5.53
CA PHE A 35 -11.04 -3.08 -6.10
C PHE A 35 -10.33 -2.52 -7.33
N GLY A 36 -9.08 -2.88 -7.47
CA GLY A 36 -8.21 -2.32 -8.48
C GLY A 36 -6.82 -2.94 -8.43
N HIS A 37 -5.90 -2.29 -9.12
CA HIS A 37 -4.49 -2.67 -9.14
C HIS A 37 -3.61 -1.46 -8.89
N ALA A 38 -2.42 -1.67 -8.33
CA ALA A 38 -1.44 -0.62 -8.13
C ALA A 38 -0.24 -0.84 -9.06
N THR A 39 0.22 0.22 -9.70
CA THR A 39 1.40 0.23 -10.56
C THR A 39 2.42 1.23 -10.04
N VAL A 40 3.69 0.84 -10.04
CA VAL A 40 4.80 1.76 -9.72
C VAL A 40 5.32 2.32 -11.03
N SER A 41 5.22 3.63 -11.21
CA SER A 41 5.78 4.35 -12.36
C SER A 41 6.98 5.15 -11.91
N THR A 42 8.11 5.00 -12.58
CA THR A 42 9.27 5.88 -12.34
C THR A 42 9.06 7.20 -13.08
N LEU A 43 8.91 8.29 -12.34
CA LEU A 43 8.84 9.63 -12.93
C LEU A 43 10.28 10.10 -13.21
N ASN A 44 10.73 9.94 -14.46
CA ASN A 44 11.95 10.59 -14.91
C ASN A 44 11.61 12.02 -15.33
N THR A 45 11.59 12.96 -14.38
CA THR A 45 11.48 14.37 -14.74
C THR A 45 12.76 14.77 -15.46
N LEU A 46 12.72 15.00 -16.78
CA LEU A 46 13.81 15.66 -17.49
C LEU A 46 13.96 17.06 -16.90
N SER A 47 14.90 17.22 -15.97
CA SER A 47 15.27 18.51 -15.39
C SER A 47 16.57 18.95 -16.06
N ASP A 48 16.54 20.08 -16.77
CA ASP A 48 17.73 20.69 -17.38
C ASP A 48 18.69 21.32 -16.34
N HIS A 49 18.42 21.13 -15.05
CA HIS A 49 19.22 21.67 -13.96
C HIS A 49 20.16 20.58 -13.39
N PRO A 50 21.47 20.85 -13.21
CA PRO A 50 22.48 19.87 -12.77
C PRO A 50 22.39 19.50 -11.28
N THR A 51 21.19 19.51 -10.70
CA THR A 51 20.92 19.09 -9.33
C THR A 51 20.23 17.74 -9.38
N THR A 52 20.95 16.71 -8.91
CA THR A 52 20.53 15.32 -8.69
C THR A 52 19.02 15.15 -8.65
N THR A 53 18.42 14.87 -9.81
CA THR A 53 16.99 14.56 -9.90
C THR A 53 16.83 13.16 -9.32
N ALA A 54 16.41 13.07 -8.06
CA ALA A 54 16.03 11.80 -7.46
C ALA A 54 14.87 11.23 -8.29
N ALA A 55 15.06 10.05 -8.87
CA ALA A 55 14.00 9.34 -9.58
C ALA A 55 12.85 9.07 -8.60
N ALA A 56 11.77 9.84 -8.69
CA ALA A 56 10.60 9.66 -7.84
C ALA A 56 9.84 8.43 -8.35
N SER A 57 9.68 7.42 -7.49
CA SER A 57 8.83 6.27 -7.77
C SER A 57 7.40 6.64 -7.39
N LEU A 58 6.51 6.69 -8.37
CA LEU A 58 5.13 7.10 -8.22
C LEU A 58 4.23 5.87 -8.12
N LEU A 59 3.55 5.68 -6.98
CA LEU A 59 2.60 4.58 -6.82
C LEU A 59 1.19 5.02 -7.25
N VAL A 60 0.68 4.41 -8.32
CA VAL A 60 -0.63 4.68 -8.91
C VAL A 60 -1.59 3.54 -8.62
N ALA A 61 -2.66 3.78 -7.85
CA ALA A 61 -3.78 2.84 -7.74
C ALA A 61 -4.83 3.13 -8.81
N THR A 62 -5.18 2.14 -9.63
CA THR A 62 -6.29 2.22 -10.58
C THR A 62 -7.45 1.38 -10.09
N ILE A 63 -8.58 2.04 -9.80
CA ILE A 63 -9.83 1.42 -9.37
C ILE A 63 -10.59 0.92 -10.59
N THR A 64 -10.89 -0.37 -10.62
CA THR A 64 -11.63 -1.04 -11.70
C THR A 64 -13.07 -1.34 -11.31
N SER A 65 -13.33 -1.59 -10.03
CA SER A 65 -14.67 -1.92 -9.53
C SER A 65 -14.82 -1.53 -8.05
N PHE A 66 -16.05 -1.52 -7.56
CA PHE A 66 -16.34 -1.25 -6.15
C PHE A 66 -17.47 -2.19 -5.69
N LEU A 67 -17.61 -2.32 -4.38
CA LEU A 67 -18.79 -2.86 -3.72
C LEU A 67 -19.33 -1.78 -2.80
N SER A 68 -20.65 -1.55 -2.81
CA SER A 68 -21.33 -0.60 -1.92
C SER A 68 -22.36 -1.36 -1.11
N VAL A 69 -22.31 -1.24 0.21
CA VAL A 69 -23.27 -1.80 1.15
C VAL A 69 -23.81 -0.71 2.07
N PRO A 70 -25.08 -0.80 2.50
CA PRO A 70 -25.61 0.11 3.49
C PRO A 70 -24.87 -0.02 4.83
N SER A 71 -24.66 1.11 5.52
CA SER A 71 -23.95 1.17 6.82
C SER A 71 -24.56 0.37 7.96
N HIS A 72 -25.80 -0.08 7.82
CA HIS A 72 -26.45 -0.95 8.79
C HIS A 72 -26.13 -2.44 8.59
N LEU A 73 -25.52 -2.83 7.47
CA LEU A 73 -25.17 -4.21 7.19
C LEU A 73 -23.66 -4.43 7.40
N PRO A 74 -23.24 -5.53 8.06
CA PRO A 74 -21.82 -5.84 8.19
C PRO A 74 -21.17 -6.03 6.82
N LEU A 75 -19.97 -5.48 6.66
CA LEU A 75 -19.16 -5.75 5.47
C LEU A 75 -18.94 -7.26 5.32
N PRO A 76 -19.04 -7.81 4.09
CA PRO A 76 -18.51 -9.15 3.84
C PRO A 76 -17.03 -9.17 4.26
N PHE A 77 -16.60 -10.28 4.86
CA PHE A 77 -15.31 -10.42 5.55
C PHE A 77 -14.16 -9.65 4.86
N PRO A 78 -13.33 -8.94 5.63
CA PRO A 78 -12.17 -8.26 5.06
C PRO A 78 -11.29 -9.29 4.33
N PRO A 79 -10.63 -8.89 3.23
CA PRO A 79 -9.68 -9.77 2.56
C PRO A 79 -8.66 -10.30 3.58
N PRO A 80 -8.23 -11.57 3.45
CA PRO A 80 -7.31 -12.18 4.41
C PRO A 80 -6.07 -11.29 4.56
N LEU A 81 -5.84 -10.83 5.79
CA LEU A 81 -4.65 -10.05 6.11
C LEU A 81 -3.40 -10.90 5.82
N PRO A 82 -2.38 -10.37 5.13
CA PRO A 82 -1.11 -11.06 5.04
C PRO A 82 -0.56 -11.35 6.45
N PRO A 83 0.16 -12.46 6.66
CA PRO A 83 0.66 -12.83 7.98
C PRO A 83 1.46 -11.69 8.58
N LEU A 84 1.10 -11.27 9.80
CA LEU A 84 1.82 -10.29 10.58
C LEU A 84 3.18 -10.91 10.96
N ILE A 85 4.23 -10.63 10.19
CA ILE A 85 5.59 -11.07 10.52
C ILE A 85 5.98 -10.35 11.81
N PRO A 86 6.22 -11.07 12.92
CA PRO A 86 6.69 -10.42 14.15
C PRO A 86 8.08 -9.80 13.90
N PRO A 87 8.40 -8.65 14.51
CA PRO A 87 9.74 -8.07 14.40
C PRO A 87 10.75 -9.09 14.90
N THR A 88 11.68 -9.51 14.05
CA THR A 88 12.81 -10.34 14.46
C THR A 88 13.65 -9.50 15.42
N SER A 89 13.54 -9.80 16.72
CA SER A 89 14.44 -9.27 17.73
C SER A 89 15.86 -9.65 17.33
N SER A 90 16.65 -8.66 16.88
CA SER A 90 18.07 -8.82 16.64
C SER A 90 18.76 -8.96 18.00
N ALA A 91 18.76 -10.17 18.55
CA ALA A 91 19.60 -10.51 19.68
C ALA A 91 21.06 -10.40 19.21
N GLY A 92 21.72 -9.34 19.66
CA GLY A 92 23.13 -9.09 19.40
C GLY A 92 23.98 -10.29 19.78
N SER A 93 24.80 -10.74 18.83
CA SER A 93 25.88 -11.68 19.10
C SER A 93 26.94 -11.01 19.99
N PRO A 94 27.36 -11.61 21.12
CA PRO A 94 28.57 -11.19 21.79
C PRO A 94 29.82 -11.62 20.98
N PRO A 95 30.91 -10.83 21.02
CA PRO A 95 32.10 -11.11 20.23
C PRO A 95 32.85 -12.36 20.70
N ALA A 96 33.38 -13.09 19.73
CA ALA A 96 34.16 -14.31 19.87
C ALA A 96 35.37 -14.17 20.81
N GLY A 97 35.36 -14.91 21.93
CA GLY A 97 36.55 -15.20 22.72
C GLY A 97 37.40 -16.28 22.04
N LYS A 98 38.65 -15.95 21.73
CA LYS A 98 39.68 -16.84 21.14
C LYS A 98 39.91 -18.14 21.94
N PRO A 99 40.18 -19.28 21.28
CA PRO A 99 40.56 -20.52 21.95
C PRO A 99 42.08 -20.65 22.21
N LEU A 100 42.40 -21.04 23.45
CA LEU A 100 43.38 -22.02 23.94
C LEU A 100 44.76 -22.17 23.26
N SER A 101 45.85 -21.97 24.04
CA SER A 101 47.09 -22.74 23.89
C SER A 101 47.94 -22.68 25.17
N GLY A 102 48.14 -23.83 25.82
CA GLY A 102 49.20 -24.08 26.80
C GLY A 102 49.19 -25.56 27.22
N PRO A 103 50.24 -26.30 26.83
CA PRO A 103 50.94 -27.21 27.75
C PRO A 103 52.48 -27.18 27.48
N PRO A 104 53.35 -27.94 28.19
CA PRO A 104 53.14 -29.02 29.18
C PRO A 104 53.37 -28.65 30.65
#